data_AF-A0A925JY75-F1
#
_entry.id   AF-A0A925JY75-F1
#
_cell.length_a   1.000
_cell.length_b   1.000
_cell.length_c   1.000
_cell.angle_alpha   90.00
_cell.angle_beta   90.00
_cell.angle_gamma   90.00
#
_symmetry.space_group_name_H-M   'P 1'
#
loop_
_entity.id
_entity.type
_entity.pdbx_description
1 polymer ?
#
loop_
_entity_poly.entity_id
_entity_poly.type
_entity_poly.pdbx_seq_one_letter_code
_entity_poly.pdbx_strand_id
1 'polypeptide(L)'
;MIQTLSENLADFVARERSMVEDELRRHLPISSLPGARRLNDALEYAVFPGGKRLRPALALLASTLAGASREQSLRVACAVEFLHSSSLVLDDLPSMDDAGLRRNRCALHLVFGEGLAVLAAVALLNQSYVLLAGASARAGGSSRAIETLIG
;
A
#
# COMPACT_ATOMS: atom_id res chain seq x y z
N MET A 1 1.52 -27.06 16.61
CA MET A 1 0.49 -26.62 15.64
C MET A 1 0.43 -25.10 15.49
N ILE A 2 0.19 -24.31 16.55
CA ILE A 2 0.20 -22.83 16.48
C ILE A 2 1.58 -22.27 16.11
N GLN A 3 2.65 -22.82 16.70
CA GLN A 3 4.03 -22.40 16.44
C GLN A 3 4.45 -22.61 14.98
N THR A 4 4.11 -23.76 14.41
CA THR A 4 4.35 -24.13 13.01
C THR A 4 3.59 -23.21 12.03
N LEU A 5 2.37 -22.79 12.35
CA LEU A 5 1.60 -21.86 11.52
C LEU A 5 2.22 -20.45 11.53
N SER A 6 2.69 -19.99 12.69
CA SER A 6 3.37 -18.71 12.86
C SER A 6 4.70 -18.64 12.09
N GLU A 7 5.50 -19.71 12.13
CA GLU A 7 6.76 -19.82 11.38
C GLU A 7 6.51 -19.80 9.87
N ASN A 8 5.52 -20.55 9.39
CA ASN A 8 5.15 -20.58 7.96
C ASN A 8 4.69 -19.22 7.42
N LEU A 9 3.96 -18.45 8.22
CA LEU A 9 3.51 -17.11 7.81
C LEU A 9 4.65 -16.11 7.78
N ALA A 10 5.54 -16.12 8.77
CA ALA A 10 6.71 -15.23 8.80
C ALA A 10 7.62 -15.47 7.59
N ASP A 11 7.86 -16.74 7.25
CA ASP A 11 8.65 -17.12 6.07
C ASP A 11 7.96 -16.70 4.77
N PHE A 12 6.63 -16.85 4.68
CA PHE A 12 5.87 -16.39 3.53
C PHE A 12 5.99 -14.87 3.33
N VAL A 13 5.78 -14.09 4.40
CA VAL A 13 5.90 -12.64 4.36
C VAL A 13 7.32 -12.23 3.95
N ALA A 14 8.34 -12.90 4.49
CA ALA A 14 9.74 -12.63 4.15
C ALA A 14 10.04 -12.93 2.66
N ARG A 15 9.55 -14.05 2.14
CA ARG A 15 9.72 -14.44 0.72
C ARG A 15 9.07 -13.45 -0.23
N GLU A 16 7.86 -12.99 0.09
CA GLU A 16 7.07 -12.12 -0.79
C GLU A 16 7.46 -10.64 -0.70
N ARG A 17 8.14 -10.24 0.38
CA ARG A 17 8.47 -8.84 0.66
C ARG A 17 9.19 -8.14 -0.49
N SER A 18 10.22 -8.76 -1.07
CA SER A 18 11.00 -8.12 -2.15
C SER A 18 10.12 -7.82 -3.36
N MET A 19 9.30 -8.80 -3.75
CA MET A 19 8.40 -8.67 -4.90
C MET A 19 7.36 -7.56 -4.67
N VAL A 20 6.80 -7.49 -3.46
CA VAL A 20 5.86 -6.44 -3.07
C VAL A 20 6.53 -5.07 -3.06
N GLU A 21 7.76 -4.95 -2.54
CA GLU A 21 8.47 -3.67 -2.54
C GLU A 21 8.78 -3.17 -3.96
N ASP A 22 9.17 -4.06 -4.87
CA ASP A 22 9.40 -3.72 -6.28
C ASP A 22 8.11 -3.28 -6.97
N GLU A 23 7.00 -3.99 -6.74
CA GLU A 23 5.70 -3.61 -7.30
C GLU A 23 5.14 -2.31 -6.72
N LEU A 24 5.37 -2.04 -5.43
CA LEU A 24 5.02 -0.75 -4.83
C LEU A 24 5.77 0.41 -5.50
N ARG A 25 7.06 0.22 -5.84
CA ARG A 25 7.84 1.23 -6.55
C ARG A 25 7.30 1.45 -7.96
N ARG A 26 6.96 0.38 -8.69
CA ARG A 26 6.40 0.45 -10.04
C ARG A 26 5.05 1.18 -10.08
N HIS A 27 4.26 1.02 -9.04
CA HIS A 27 2.91 1.57 -8.97
C HIS A 27 2.80 2.85 -8.14
N LEU A 28 3.89 3.39 -7.61
CA LEU A 28 3.86 4.66 -6.90
C LEU A 28 3.40 5.78 -7.86
N PRO A 29 2.47 6.67 -7.46
CA PRO A 29 1.88 7.66 -8.37
C PRO A 29 2.82 8.86 -8.59
N ILE A 30 4.02 8.60 -9.11
CA ILE A 30 5.04 9.59 -9.42
C ILE A 30 4.63 10.40 -10.65
N SER A 31 4.70 11.72 -10.53
CA SER A 31 4.42 12.65 -11.64
C SER A 31 5.71 13.24 -12.20
N SER A 32 5.79 13.37 -13.53
CA SER A 32 6.88 14.04 -14.26
C SER A 32 6.59 15.53 -14.51
N LEU A 33 5.45 16.05 -14.04
CA LEU A 33 5.08 17.45 -14.23
C LEU A 33 6.06 18.39 -13.50
N PRO A 34 6.32 19.59 -14.06
CA PRO A 34 7.08 20.62 -13.36
C PRO A 34 6.49 20.91 -11.97
N GLY A 35 7.34 20.92 -10.94
CA GLY A 35 6.94 21.15 -9.55
C GLY A 35 6.49 19.91 -8.77
N ALA A 36 6.33 18.74 -9.41
CA ALA A 36 5.87 17.52 -8.72
C ALA A 36 6.90 16.89 -7.79
N ARG A 37 8.18 17.27 -7.88
CA ARG A 37 9.29 16.65 -7.13
C ARG A 37 9.00 16.52 -5.63
N ARG A 38 8.51 17.60 -5.01
CA ARG A 38 8.27 17.61 -3.55
C ARG A 38 7.14 16.67 -3.13
N LEU A 39 6.13 16.48 -3.99
CA LEU A 39 5.07 15.49 -3.77
C LEU A 39 5.61 14.06 -3.99
N ASN A 40 6.41 13.84 -5.03
CA ASN A 40 7.05 12.55 -5.29
C ASN A 40 7.90 12.11 -4.09
N ASP A 41 8.70 13.02 -3.53
CA ASP A 41 9.51 12.75 -2.33
C ASP A 41 8.64 12.42 -1.11
N ALA A 42 7.50 13.10 -0.95
CA ALA A 42 6.53 12.82 0.12
C ALA A 42 5.86 11.44 -0.05
N LEU A 43 5.51 11.06 -1.28
CA LEU A 43 4.94 9.74 -1.60
C LEU A 43 5.92 8.61 -1.27
N GLU A 44 7.20 8.77 -1.67
CA GLU A 44 8.24 7.81 -1.33
C GLU A 44 8.46 7.73 0.19
N TYR A 45 8.49 8.87 0.87
CA TYR A 45 8.64 8.92 2.32
C TYR A 45 7.51 8.19 3.05
N ALA A 46 6.26 8.39 2.63
CA ALA A 46 5.08 7.79 3.23
C ALA A 46 5.05 6.26 3.06
N VAL A 47 5.40 5.76 1.87
CA VAL A 47 5.27 4.33 1.54
C VAL A 47 6.50 3.52 1.97
N PHE A 48 7.69 4.12 2.00
CA PHE A 48 8.95 3.41 2.28
C PHE A 48 9.68 3.82 3.58
N PRO A 49 9.00 3.98 4.75
CA PRO A 49 9.69 4.10 6.04
C PRO A 49 10.22 2.76 6.57
N GLY A 50 10.11 1.68 5.79
CA GLY A 50 10.33 0.30 6.23
C GLY A 50 9.08 -0.31 6.87
N GLY A 51 9.13 -1.60 7.22
CA GLY A 51 8.01 -2.32 7.81
C GLY A 51 7.99 -3.79 7.42
N LYS A 52 7.14 -4.58 8.08
CA LYS A 52 7.03 -6.02 7.84
C LYS A 52 6.26 -6.38 6.57
N ARG A 53 5.56 -5.42 5.96
CA ARG A 53 4.68 -5.65 4.78
C ARG A 53 3.68 -6.79 4.99
N LEU A 54 3.14 -6.91 6.21
CA LEU A 54 2.21 -7.98 6.57
C LEU A 54 0.90 -7.88 5.79
N ARG A 55 0.30 -6.68 5.71
CA ARG A 55 -0.96 -6.44 5.00
C ARG A 55 -0.90 -6.82 3.52
N PRO A 56 0.07 -6.35 2.73
CA PRO A 56 0.16 -6.73 1.32
C PRO A 56 0.45 -8.22 1.14
N ALA A 57 1.26 -8.85 2.00
CA ALA A 57 1.47 -10.30 1.94
C ALA A 57 0.15 -11.08 2.16
N LEU A 58 -0.66 -10.70 3.16
CA LEU A 58 -1.96 -11.32 3.40
C LEU A 58 -2.94 -11.09 2.23
N ALA A 59 -2.95 -9.89 1.65
CA ALA A 59 -3.77 -9.56 0.48
C ALA A 59 -3.35 -10.38 -0.76
N LEU A 60 -2.04 -10.55 -0.97
CA LEU A 60 -1.49 -11.41 -2.01
C LEU A 60 -1.94 -12.86 -1.84
N LEU A 61 -1.83 -13.39 -0.61
CA LEU A 61 -2.26 -14.75 -0.30
C LEU A 61 -3.76 -14.93 -0.52
N ALA A 62 -4.58 -14.01 -0.01
CA ALA A 62 -6.03 -14.07 -0.13
C ALA A 62 -6.49 -14.04 -1.59
N SER A 63 -5.94 -13.13 -2.40
CA SER A 63 -6.26 -13.02 -3.83
C SER A 63 -5.79 -14.25 -4.63
N THR A 64 -4.62 -14.81 -4.29
CA THR A 64 -4.12 -16.05 -4.90
C THR A 64 -5.05 -17.22 -4.58
N LEU A 65 -5.49 -17.36 -3.31
CA LEU A 65 -6.44 -18.40 -2.90
C LEU A 65 -7.82 -18.25 -3.55
N ALA A 66 -8.20 -17.02 -3.89
CA ALA A 66 -9.41 -16.70 -4.64
C ALA A 66 -9.27 -16.92 -6.16
N GLY A 67 -8.12 -17.42 -6.64
CA GLY A 67 -7.89 -17.78 -8.03
C GLY A 67 -7.39 -16.64 -8.92
N ALA A 68 -6.97 -15.51 -8.35
CA ALA A 68 -6.36 -14.43 -9.13
C ALA A 68 -4.97 -14.83 -9.65
N SER A 69 -4.57 -14.28 -10.79
CA SER A 69 -3.20 -14.46 -11.30
C SER A 69 -2.18 -13.83 -10.34
N ARG A 70 -0.90 -14.22 -10.45
CA ARG A 70 0.17 -13.61 -9.63
C ARG A 70 0.25 -12.09 -9.83
N GLU A 71 0.11 -11.62 -11.07
CA GLU A 71 0.11 -10.19 -11.40
C GLU A 71 -1.08 -9.46 -10.75
N GLN A 72 -2.28 -10.03 -10.83
CA GLN A 72 -3.47 -9.46 -10.19
C GLN A 72 -3.31 -9.43 -8.66
N SER A 73 -2.79 -10.50 -8.08
CA SER A 73 -2.57 -10.63 -6.64
C SER A 73 -1.55 -9.60 -6.12
N LEU A 74 -0.48 -9.36 -6.88
CA LEU A 74 0.50 -8.31 -6.58
C LEU A 74 -0.12 -6.91 -6.67
N ARG A 75 -0.97 -6.64 -7.67
CA ARG A 75 -1.69 -5.36 -7.76
C ARG A 75 -2.62 -5.13 -6.56
N VAL A 76 -3.36 -6.16 -6.16
CA VAL A 76 -4.23 -6.09 -4.96
C VAL A 76 -3.39 -5.85 -3.71
N ALA A 77 -2.24 -6.52 -3.58
CA ALA A 77 -1.32 -6.28 -2.47
C ALA A 77 -0.83 -4.82 -2.40
N CYS A 78 -0.41 -4.26 -3.54
CA CYS A 78 0.00 -2.86 -3.62
C CYS A 78 -1.14 -1.90 -3.29
N ALA A 79 -2.35 -2.17 -3.78
CA ALA A 79 -3.53 -1.36 -3.46
C ALA A 79 -3.79 -1.30 -1.96
N VAL A 80 -3.76 -2.45 -1.28
CA VAL A 80 -3.97 -2.52 0.17
C VAL A 80 -2.88 -1.75 0.94
N GLU A 81 -1.62 -1.83 0.53
CA GLU A 81 -0.55 -1.10 1.21
C GLU A 81 -0.59 0.41 0.93
N PHE A 82 -1.02 0.85 -0.26
CA PHE A 82 -1.26 2.27 -0.53
C PHE A 82 -2.43 2.82 0.29
N LEU A 83 -3.54 2.09 0.37
CA LEU A 83 -4.67 2.44 1.23
C LEU A 83 -4.25 2.52 2.71
N HIS A 84 -3.45 1.55 3.16
CA HIS A 84 -2.91 1.56 4.52
C HIS A 84 -2.02 2.77 4.77
N SER A 85 -1.12 3.08 3.83
CA SER A 85 -0.22 4.22 3.94
C SER A 85 -0.97 5.55 3.91
N SER A 86 -2.02 5.68 3.09
CA SER A 86 -2.86 6.88 3.07
C SER A 86 -3.60 7.09 4.39
N SER A 87 -4.14 6.03 5.00
CA SER A 87 -4.79 6.15 6.31
C SER A 87 -3.80 6.64 7.36
N LEU A 88 -2.60 6.05 7.46
CA LEU A 88 -1.61 6.45 8.45
C LEU A 88 -1.20 7.92 8.31
N VAL A 89 -1.07 8.41 7.08
CA VAL A 89 -0.73 9.82 6.83
C VAL A 89 -1.84 10.75 7.30
N LEU A 90 -3.12 10.39 7.09
CA LEU A 90 -4.26 11.18 7.57
C LEU A 90 -4.34 11.13 9.09
N ASP A 91 -4.23 9.94 9.68
CA ASP A 91 -4.25 9.73 11.14
C ASP A 91 -3.16 10.56 11.82
N ASP A 92 -1.98 10.71 11.19
CA ASP A 92 -0.86 11.48 11.72
C ASP A 92 -1.11 13.01 11.73
N LEU A 93 -2.14 13.55 11.08
CA LEU A 93 -2.34 15.00 10.98
C LEU A 93 -2.70 15.65 12.34
N PRO A 94 -2.41 16.96 12.54
CA PRO A 94 -2.79 17.68 13.76
C PRO A 94 -4.29 17.69 14.06
N SER A 95 -5.12 17.52 13.03
CA SER A 95 -6.58 17.42 13.17
C SER A 95 -7.09 16.02 13.54
N MET A 96 -6.19 15.02 13.58
CA MET A 96 -6.47 13.63 13.98
C MET A 96 -5.65 13.27 15.23
N ASP A 97 -4.60 12.45 15.11
CA ASP A 97 -3.82 11.99 16.27
C ASP A 97 -2.69 12.96 16.66
N ASP A 98 -2.41 13.98 15.84
CA ASP A 98 -1.30 14.93 16.01
C ASP A 98 0.04 14.22 16.30
N ALA A 99 0.30 13.16 15.55
CA ALA A 99 1.42 12.28 15.83
C ALA A 99 2.75 12.95 15.43
N GLY A 100 3.69 13.07 16.37
CA GLY A 100 5.03 13.57 16.07
C GLY A 100 5.93 12.57 15.35
N LEU A 101 5.69 11.27 15.51
CA LEU A 101 6.53 10.19 14.99
C LEU A 101 5.72 9.03 14.42
N ARG A 102 6.22 8.46 13.32
CA ARG A 102 5.74 7.23 12.70
C ARG A 102 6.91 6.31 12.39
N ARG A 103 6.90 5.10 12.96
CA ARG A 103 7.97 4.08 12.77
C ARG A 103 9.38 4.67 13.02
N ASN A 104 9.53 5.43 14.11
CA ASN A 104 10.77 6.12 14.51
C ASN A 104 11.26 7.20 13.52
N ARG A 105 10.39 7.69 12.63
CA ARG A 105 10.65 8.82 11.74
C ARG A 105 9.65 9.94 12.04
N CYS A 106 10.00 11.19 11.75
CA CYS A 106 9.04 12.30 11.85
C CYS A 106 7.79 12.00 11.02
N ALA A 107 6.62 12.35 11.55
CA ALA A 107 5.39 12.26 10.77
C ALA A 107 5.49 13.10 9.49
N LEU A 108 4.79 12.66 8.44
CA LEU A 108 4.92 13.25 7.10
C LEU A 108 4.64 14.76 7.10
N HIS A 109 3.61 15.19 7.85
CA HIS A 109 3.20 16.59 7.94
C HIS A 109 4.27 17.48 8.60
N LEU A 110 5.08 16.94 9.51
CA LEU A 110 6.20 17.68 10.11
C LEU A 110 7.38 17.86 9.14
N VAL A 111 7.54 16.96 8.16
CA VAL A 111 8.64 17.03 7.18
C VAL A 111 8.25 17.85 5.96
N PHE A 112 7.03 17.67 5.45
CA PHE A 112 6.58 18.23 4.17
C PHE A 112 5.51 19.33 4.31
N GLY A 113 4.95 19.51 5.51
CA GLY A 113 3.79 20.36 5.75
C GLY A 113 2.46 19.62 5.56
N GLU A 114 1.42 20.08 6.26
CA GLU A 114 0.08 19.46 6.25
C GLU A 114 -0.52 19.38 4.85
N GLY A 115 -0.43 20.44 4.04
CA GLY A 115 -1.00 20.46 2.69
C GLY A 115 -0.41 19.38 1.77
N LEU A 116 0.91 19.17 1.82
CA LEU A 116 1.54 18.08 1.07
C LEU A 116 1.24 16.71 1.66
N ALA A 117 1.08 16.61 2.98
CA ALA A 117 0.70 15.35 3.61
C ALA A 117 -0.71 14.90 3.18
N VAL A 118 -1.68 15.82 3.18
CA VAL A 118 -3.02 15.57 2.66
C VAL A 118 -2.96 15.18 1.17
N LEU A 119 -2.19 15.90 0.36
CA LEU A 119 -2.08 15.61 -1.07
C LEU A 119 -1.46 14.23 -1.32
N ALA A 120 -0.41 13.85 -0.58
CA ALA A 120 0.20 12.52 -0.65
C ALA A 120 -0.79 11.43 -0.26
N ALA A 121 -1.54 11.61 0.83
CA ALA A 121 -2.57 10.67 1.25
C ALA A 121 -3.65 10.46 0.18
N VAL A 122 -4.16 11.54 -0.40
CA VAL A 122 -5.18 11.48 -1.47
C VAL A 122 -4.62 10.80 -2.73
N ALA A 123 -3.38 11.11 -3.12
CA ALA A 123 -2.75 10.47 -4.26
C ALA A 123 -2.57 8.95 -4.06
N LEU A 124 -2.14 8.51 -2.87
CA LEU A 124 -2.03 7.09 -2.53
C LEU A 124 -3.40 6.40 -2.49
N LEU A 125 -4.41 7.05 -1.90
CA LEU A 125 -5.78 6.54 -1.86
C LEU A 125 -6.33 6.35 -3.27
N ASN A 126 -6.21 7.35 -4.15
CA ASN A 126 -6.65 7.25 -5.53
C ASN A 126 -5.89 6.17 -6.30
N GLN A 127 -4.58 6.06 -6.10
CA GLN A 127 -3.78 5.04 -6.74
C GLN A 127 -4.19 3.63 -6.30
N SER A 128 -4.60 3.45 -5.04
CA SER A 128 -5.15 2.17 -4.57
C SER A 128 -6.39 1.76 -5.37
N TYR A 129 -7.31 2.68 -5.62
CA TYR A 129 -8.50 2.42 -6.44
C TYR A 129 -8.17 2.13 -7.90
N VAL A 130 -7.19 2.84 -8.49
CA VAL A 130 -6.72 2.56 -9.86
C VAL A 130 -6.22 1.12 -9.99
N LEU A 131 -5.46 0.64 -9.00
CA LEU A 131 -4.95 -0.73 -8.99
C LEU A 131 -6.06 -1.77 -8.84
N LEU A 132 -7.02 -1.53 -7.95
CA LEU A 132 -8.16 -2.43 -7.76
C LEU A 132 -9.03 -2.52 -9.02
N ALA A 133 -9.35 -1.38 -9.64
CA ALA A 133 -10.12 -1.33 -10.88
C ALA A 133 -9.38 -2.05 -12.03
N GLY A 134 -8.07 -1.82 -12.16
CA GLY A 134 -7.22 -2.45 -13.16
C GLY A 134 -7.01 -3.96 -12.96
N ALA A 135 -7.11 -4.45 -11.72
CA ALA A 135 -7.09 -5.87 -11.42
C ALA A 135 -8.40 -6.57 -11.84
N SER A 136 -9.55 -5.88 -11.69
CA SER A 136 -10.87 -6.38 -12.05
C SER A 136 -11.09 -6.46 -13.56
N ALA A 137 -10.72 -5.41 -14.31
CA ALA A 137 -10.98 -5.33 -15.75
C ALA A 137 -10.24 -6.37 -16.60
N ARG A 138 -9.14 -6.95 -16.09
CA ARG A 138 -8.34 -7.97 -16.78
C ARG A 138 -8.78 -9.40 -16.48
N ALA A 139 -9.69 -9.61 -15.54
CA ALA A 139 -10.34 -10.90 -15.35
C ALA A 139 -11.54 -10.97 -16.31
N GLY A 140 -11.41 -11.67 -17.43
CA GLY A 140 -12.48 -11.91 -18.41
C GLY A 140 -13.65 -12.77 -17.90
N GLY A 141 -13.96 -12.70 -16.61
CA GLY A 141 -15.03 -13.37 -15.89
C GLY A 141 -14.98 -12.92 -14.43
N SER A 142 -16.14 -12.61 -13.84
CA SER A 142 -16.31 -12.11 -12.45
C SER A 142 -15.23 -12.64 -11.51
N SER A 143 -14.23 -11.80 -11.22
CA SER A 143 -13.21 -12.15 -10.24
C SER A 143 -13.81 -11.99 -8.85
N ARG A 144 -14.40 -13.07 -8.33
CA ARG A 144 -14.92 -13.18 -6.96
C ARG A 144 -13.93 -12.63 -5.90
N ALA A 145 -12.63 -12.64 -6.20
CA ALA A 145 -11.57 -12.11 -5.34
C ALA A 145 -11.74 -10.62 -4.98
N ILE A 146 -12.19 -9.78 -5.93
CA ILE A 146 -12.36 -8.33 -5.70
C ILE A 146 -13.71 -8.06 -5.03
N GLU A 147 -14.76 -8.79 -5.42
CA GLU A 147 -16.07 -8.73 -4.75
C GLU A 147 -15.99 -9.12 -3.28
N THR A 148 -15.15 -10.10 -2.91
CA THR A 148 -14.99 -10.57 -1.51
C THR A 148 -14.17 -9.61 -0.63
N LEU A 149 -13.36 -8.72 -1.24
CA LEU A 149 -12.54 -7.75 -0.51
C LEU A 149 -13.22 -6.39 -0.36
N ILE A 150 -14.25 -6.11 -1.17
CA ILE A 150 -14.94 -4.81 -1.23
C ILE A 150 -16.41 -4.91 -0.77
N GLY A 151 -17.02 -6.10 -0.81
CA GLY A 151 -18.34 -6.40 -0.23
C GLY A 151 -18.25 -7.05 1.15
#